data_AF-A0A931W8D7-F1
#
_entry.id   AF-A0A931W8D7-F1
#
_cell.length_a   1.000
_cell.length_b   1.000
_cell.length_c   1.000
_cell.angle_alpha   90.00
_cell.angle_beta   90.00
_cell.angle_gamma   90.00
#
_symmetry.space_group_name_H-M   'P 1'
#
loop_
_entity.id
_entity.type
_entity.pdbx_description
1 polymer ?
#
loop_
_entity_poly.entity_id
_entity_poly.type
_entity_poly.pdbx_seq_one_letter_code
_entity_poly.pdbx_strand_id
1 'polypeptide(L)'
;MMNRNETIEEFKKNVFIPGVSNTLESTGFRTPPQSPSLQEGYSMEKQGTYEKLNELFEDQNSQQRRVQEAREILGDSAKDLTDDQVFELASNVQFLVDIWEEEFEKEVFGGKTLNELLGINKL
;
A
#
# COMPACT_ATOMS: atom_id res chain seq x y z
N MET A 1 5.26 11.38 -33.84
CA MET A 1 5.66 11.89 -32.51
C MET A 1 4.71 13.03 -32.17
N MET A 2 3.68 12.74 -31.36
CA MET A 2 2.69 13.74 -30.94
C MET A 2 3.25 14.61 -29.83
N ASN A 3 3.01 15.92 -29.93
CA ASN A 3 3.51 16.92 -28.99
C ASN A 3 2.66 16.88 -27.71
N ARG A 4 3.29 17.06 -26.55
CA ARG A 4 2.65 17.09 -25.21
C ARG A 4 1.49 18.12 -25.12
N ASN A 5 1.50 19.14 -25.99
CA ASN A 5 0.43 20.14 -26.10
C ASN A 5 -0.81 19.64 -26.85
N GLU A 6 -0.69 18.66 -27.74
CA GLU A 6 -1.83 18.08 -28.48
C GLU A 6 -2.68 17.16 -27.56
N THR A 7 -2.04 16.48 -26.61
CA THR A 7 -2.71 15.60 -25.64
C THR A 7 -3.60 16.36 -24.65
N ILE A 8 -3.24 17.60 -24.31
CA ILE A 8 -4.03 18.43 -23.37
C ILE A 8 -5.32 18.93 -24.02
N GLU A 9 -5.28 19.27 -25.31
CA GLU A 9 -6.47 19.73 -26.04
C GLU A 9 -7.43 18.58 -26.34
N GLU A 10 -6.92 17.36 -26.55
CA GLU A 10 -7.75 16.15 -26.68
C GLU A 10 -8.48 15.81 -25.36
N PHE A 11 -7.83 16.03 -24.21
CA PHE A 11 -8.45 15.83 -22.90
C PHE A 11 -9.57 16.85 -22.62
N LYS A 12 -9.38 18.12 -22.99
CA LYS A 12 -10.42 19.16 -22.84
C LYS A 12 -11.65 18.89 -23.73
N LYS A 13 -11.44 18.32 -24.92
CA LYS A 13 -12.52 17.95 -25.83
C LYS A 13 -13.40 16.82 -25.29
N ASN A 14 -12.83 15.90 -24.51
CA ASN A 14 -13.56 14.76 -23.93
C ASN A 14 -14.20 15.03 -22.56
N VAL A 15 -13.92 16.18 -21.93
CA VAL A 15 -14.51 16.58 -20.64
C VAL A 15 -15.68 17.57 -20.82
N PHE A 16 -15.94 18.03 -22.05
CA PHE A 16 -17.07 18.91 -22.32
C PHE A 16 -18.39 18.12 -22.43
N ILE A 17 -19.21 18.21 -21.37
CA ILE A 17 -20.63 17.83 -21.42
C ILE A 17 -21.41 19.03 -21.99
N PRO A 18 -22.09 18.91 -23.14
CA PRO A 18 -22.94 19.98 -23.64
C PRO A 18 -24.23 20.05 -22.80
N GLY A 19 -24.49 21.16 -22.11
CA GLY A 19 -25.79 21.34 -21.46
C GLY A 19 -25.93 22.31 -20.29
N VAL A 20 -25.02 23.26 -20.06
CA VAL A 20 -25.27 24.32 -19.06
C VAL A 20 -24.96 25.69 -19.65
N SER A 21 -26.00 26.33 -20.18
CA SER A 21 -25.97 27.73 -20.59
C SER A 21 -25.93 28.64 -19.36
N ASN A 22 -24.88 29.45 -19.22
CA ASN A 22 -24.89 30.58 -18.30
C ASN A 22 -25.50 31.79 -19.01
N THR A 23 -26.79 32.02 -18.81
CA THR A 23 -27.46 33.28 -19.17
C THR A 23 -27.36 34.24 -17.99
N LEU A 24 -26.67 35.37 -18.20
CA LEU A 24 -26.75 36.55 -17.34
C LEU A 24 -28.06 37.29 -17.68
N GLU A 25 -29.07 37.18 -16.82
CA GLU A 25 -30.20 38.10 -16.83
C GLU A 25 -30.43 38.72 -15.45
N SER A 26 -30.30 40.04 -15.42
CA SER A 26 -30.66 40.94 -14.33
C SER A 26 -32.17 41.05 -14.24
N THR A 27 -32.79 40.76 -13.09
CA THR A 27 -33.97 41.46 -12.55
C THR A 27 -34.46 40.84 -11.23
N GLY A 28 -34.76 41.68 -10.23
CA GLY A 28 -35.74 41.39 -9.19
C GLY A 28 -35.22 40.91 -7.83
N PHE A 29 -35.22 41.82 -6.84
CA PHE A 29 -35.19 41.47 -5.42
C PHE A 29 -36.40 40.57 -5.08
N ARG A 30 -36.13 39.34 -4.63
CA ARG A 30 -37.04 38.53 -3.80
C ARG A 30 -36.22 37.77 -2.77
N THR A 31 -36.56 37.93 -1.50
CA THR A 31 -35.96 37.22 -0.37
C THR A 31 -36.05 35.70 -0.56
N PRO A 32 -35.03 34.92 -0.18
CA PRO A 32 -35.11 33.46 -0.17
C PRO A 32 -36.25 32.99 0.76
N PRO A 33 -37.02 31.95 0.38
CA PRO A 33 -37.96 31.32 1.29
C PRO A 33 -37.19 30.69 2.46
N GLN A 34 -37.74 30.81 3.66
CA GLN A 34 -37.18 30.24 4.89
C GLN A 34 -36.97 28.72 4.72
N SER A 35 -35.78 28.25 5.05
CA SER A 35 -35.44 26.82 5.07
C SER A 35 -36.35 26.07 6.05
N PRO A 36 -36.88 24.88 5.71
CA PRO A 36 -37.42 23.98 6.72
C PRO A 36 -36.28 23.55 7.63
N SER A 37 -36.42 23.82 8.92
CA SER A 37 -35.53 23.31 9.96
C SER A 37 -35.62 21.78 9.99
N LEU A 38 -34.57 21.11 9.52
CA LEU A 38 -34.35 19.69 9.80
C LEU A 38 -33.31 19.60 10.92
N GLN A 39 -33.80 19.56 12.16
CA GLN A 39 -33.08 18.85 13.21
C GLN A 39 -33.42 17.38 13.05
N GLU A 40 -32.45 16.56 12.63
CA GLU A 40 -32.33 15.17 13.06
C GLU A 40 -30.90 14.69 12.76
N GLY A 41 -30.25 14.18 13.80
CA GLY A 41 -28.83 13.89 13.83
C GLY A 41 -28.43 12.82 12.82
N TYR A 42 -27.54 13.19 11.92
CA TYR A 42 -26.62 12.24 11.28
C TYR A 42 -25.24 12.44 11.90
N SER A 43 -25.03 11.87 13.08
CA SER A 43 -23.70 11.46 13.51
C SER A 43 -23.31 10.26 12.67
N MET A 44 -22.82 10.52 11.47
CA MET A 44 -22.29 9.47 10.61
C MET A 44 -21.01 8.96 11.27
N GLU A 45 -21.04 7.74 11.79
CA GLU A 45 -19.86 6.93 12.10
C GLU A 45 -18.97 6.87 10.85
N LYS A 46 -18.07 7.85 10.70
CA LYS A 46 -17.06 7.89 9.63
C LYS A 46 -15.65 7.56 10.12
N GLN A 47 -15.48 7.38 11.43
CA GLN A 47 -14.18 7.04 12.01
C GLN A 47 -13.74 5.65 11.52
N GLY A 48 -14.56 4.62 11.73
CA GLY A 48 -14.18 3.23 11.46
C GLY A 48 -13.85 2.86 10.01
N THR A 49 -14.17 3.69 9.00
CA THR A 49 -13.82 3.41 7.59
C THR A 49 -12.47 4.00 7.20
N TYR A 50 -12.15 5.20 7.70
CA TYR A 50 -10.86 5.83 7.40
C TYR A 50 -9.71 5.12 8.14
N GLU A 51 -9.93 4.74 9.40
CA GLU A 51 -8.95 3.97 10.17
C GLU A 51 -8.62 2.63 9.49
N LYS A 52 -9.62 1.89 9.02
CA LYS A 52 -9.40 0.63 8.27
C LYS A 52 -8.66 0.82 6.96
N LEU A 53 -8.95 1.90 6.22
CA LEU A 53 -8.20 2.21 5.00
C LEU A 53 -6.75 2.55 5.33
N ASN A 54 -6.49 3.31 6.39
CA ASN A 54 -5.15 3.64 6.82
C ASN A 54 -4.35 2.39 7.22
N GLU A 55 -4.95 1.46 7.96
CA GLU A 55 -4.35 0.15 8.29
C GLU A 55 -4.00 -0.66 7.03
N LEU A 56 -4.89 -0.69 6.02
CA LEU A 56 -4.63 -1.38 4.76
C LEU A 56 -3.48 -0.76 3.97
N PHE A 57 -3.37 0.57 3.96
CA PHE A 57 -2.26 1.27 3.28
C PHE A 57 -0.94 1.13 4.03
N GLU A 58 -0.96 1.11 5.36
CA GLU A 58 0.24 0.84 6.17
C GLU A 58 0.77 -0.58 5.93
N ASP A 59 -0.10 -1.59 5.85
CA ASP A 59 0.31 -2.95 5.55
C ASP A 59 0.90 -3.06 4.14
N GLN A 60 0.28 -2.46 3.12
CA GLN A 60 0.82 -2.43 1.76
C GLN A 60 2.21 -1.79 1.68
N ASN A 61 2.40 -0.65 2.35
CA ASN A 61 3.70 0.02 2.42
C ASN A 61 4.76 -0.85 3.11
N SER A 62 4.37 -1.64 4.11
CA SER A 62 5.26 -2.59 4.79
C SER A 62 5.68 -3.76 3.89
N GLN A 63 4.73 -4.29 3.10
CA GLN A 63 5.00 -5.37 2.15
C GLN A 63 5.97 -4.91 1.07
N GLN A 64 5.72 -3.74 0.47
CA GLN A 64 6.60 -3.18 -0.56
C GLN A 64 8.00 -2.88 -0.03
N ARG A 65 8.11 -2.39 1.21
CA ARG A 65 9.42 -2.20 1.84
C ARG A 65 10.17 -3.52 1.99
N ARG A 66 9.52 -4.57 2.49
CA ARG A 66 10.15 -5.89 2.65
C ARG A 66 10.60 -6.49 1.32
N VAL A 67 9.79 -6.35 0.27
CA VAL A 67 10.18 -6.81 -1.08
C VAL A 67 11.38 -6.03 -1.59
N GLN A 68 11.39 -4.72 -1.38
CA GLN A 68 12.52 -3.87 -1.78
C GLN A 68 13.81 -4.28 -1.05
N GLU A 69 13.75 -4.49 0.27
CA GLU A 69 14.87 -4.99 1.07
C GLU A 69 15.35 -6.37 0.57
N ALA A 70 14.44 -7.29 0.28
CA ALA A 70 14.77 -8.60 -0.26
C ALA A 70 15.46 -8.49 -1.64
N ARG A 71 15.00 -7.58 -2.52
CA ARG A 71 15.65 -7.31 -3.81
C ARG A 71 17.06 -6.77 -3.63
N GLU A 72 17.29 -5.90 -2.66
CA GLU A 72 18.62 -5.36 -2.35
C GLU A 72 19.57 -6.45 -1.85
N ILE A 73 19.09 -7.36 -1.00
CA ILE A 73 19.87 -8.50 -0.49
C ILE A 73 20.21 -9.49 -1.62
N LEU A 74 19.23 -9.84 -2.44
CA LEU A 74 19.39 -10.83 -3.52
C LEU A 74 20.15 -10.29 -4.74
N GLY A 75 20.20 -8.96 -4.89
CA GLY A 75 20.96 -8.26 -5.92
C GLY A 75 20.58 -8.69 -7.34
N ASP A 76 21.59 -8.99 -8.16
CA ASP A 76 21.40 -9.35 -9.56
C ASP A 76 20.50 -10.58 -9.75
N SER A 77 20.44 -11.49 -8.77
CA SER A 77 19.59 -12.69 -8.81
C SER A 77 18.10 -12.37 -8.80
N ALA A 78 17.72 -11.18 -8.32
CA ALA A 78 16.32 -10.73 -8.23
C ALA A 78 15.89 -9.80 -9.38
N LYS A 79 16.81 -9.42 -10.27
CA LYS A 79 16.57 -8.38 -11.28
C LYS A 79 15.41 -8.68 -12.22
N ASP A 80 15.28 -9.95 -12.61
CA ASP A 80 14.27 -10.42 -13.55
C ASP A 80 13.10 -11.16 -12.87
N LEU A 81 13.05 -11.14 -11.54
CA LEU A 81 12.02 -11.81 -10.74
C LEU A 81 10.86 -10.87 -10.41
N THR A 82 9.64 -11.39 -10.32
CA THR A 82 8.47 -10.68 -9.76
C THR A 82 8.59 -10.55 -8.25
N ASP A 83 7.81 -9.65 -7.64
CA ASP A 83 7.83 -9.43 -6.19
C ASP A 83 7.54 -10.72 -5.40
N ASP A 84 6.57 -11.52 -5.88
CA ASP A 84 6.23 -12.81 -5.28
C ASP A 84 7.40 -13.80 -5.37
N GLN A 85 8.10 -13.85 -6.52
CA GLN A 85 9.26 -14.71 -6.73
C GLN A 85 10.46 -14.30 -5.88
N VAL A 86 10.66 -12.99 -5.69
CA VAL A 86 11.68 -12.46 -4.77
C VAL A 86 11.38 -12.90 -3.34
N PHE A 87 10.12 -12.79 -2.92
CA PHE A 87 9.71 -13.20 -1.58
C PHE A 87 9.88 -14.71 -1.35
N GLU A 88 9.46 -15.52 -2.33
CA GLU A 88 9.66 -16.97 -2.32
C GLU A 88 11.14 -17.33 -2.26
N LEU A 89 11.97 -16.72 -3.10
CA LEU A 89 13.41 -16.96 -3.12
C LEU A 89 14.07 -16.60 -1.79
N ALA A 90 13.75 -15.42 -1.23
CA ALA A 90 14.29 -14.99 0.06
C ALA A 90 13.88 -15.95 1.19
N SER A 91 12.62 -16.41 1.19
CA SER A 91 12.11 -17.37 2.17
C SER A 91 12.82 -18.71 2.08
N ASN A 92 13.06 -19.20 0.87
CA ASN A 92 13.77 -20.47 0.64
C ASN A 92 15.24 -20.38 1.07
N VAL A 93 15.91 -19.26 0.78
CA VAL A 93 17.28 -19.03 1.23
C VAL A 93 17.34 -18.99 2.76
N GLN A 94 16.43 -18.29 3.41
CA GLN A 94 16.37 -18.25 4.87
C GLN A 94 16.22 -19.66 5.46
N PHE A 95 15.28 -20.45 4.93
CA PHE A 95 15.07 -21.83 5.39
C PHE A 95 16.32 -22.70 5.26
N LEU A 96 17.04 -22.58 4.15
CA LEU A 96 18.29 -23.32 3.95
C LEU A 96 19.38 -22.88 4.93
N VAL A 97 19.51 -21.57 5.15
CA VAL A 97 20.47 -21.00 6.11
C VAL A 97 20.16 -21.50 7.52
N ASP A 98 18.89 -21.48 7.95
CA ASP A 98 18.48 -21.93 9.28
C ASP A 98 18.84 -23.41 9.51
N ILE A 99 18.56 -24.26 8.51
CA ILE A 99 18.90 -25.70 8.60
C ILE A 99 20.42 -25.89 8.64
N TRP A 100 21.16 -25.22 7.76
CA TRP A 100 22.61 -25.36 7.71
C TRP A 100 23.28 -24.84 8.97
N GLU A 101 22.78 -23.75 9.54
CA GLU A 101 23.24 -23.21 10.81
C GLU A 101 22.99 -24.23 11.92
N GLU A 102 21.77 -24.76 12.04
CA GLU A 102 21.44 -25.74 13.07
C GLU A 102 22.28 -27.02 12.95
N GLU A 103 22.46 -27.55 11.74
CA GLU A 103 23.29 -28.74 11.48
C GLU A 103 24.76 -28.47 11.81
N PHE A 104 25.30 -27.33 11.38
CA PHE A 104 26.66 -26.91 11.69
C PHE A 104 26.88 -26.76 13.20
N GLU A 105 25.97 -26.10 13.90
CA GLU A 105 26.03 -25.96 15.34
C GLU A 105 26.01 -27.33 16.03
N LYS A 106 25.10 -28.21 15.62
CA LYS A 106 25.03 -29.58 16.17
C LYS A 106 26.31 -30.38 15.90
N GLU A 107 26.94 -30.23 14.75
CA GLU A 107 28.22 -30.89 14.46
C GLU A 107 29.33 -30.38 15.40
N VAL A 108 29.41 -29.05 15.57
CA VAL A 108 30.47 -28.40 16.36
C VAL A 108 30.27 -28.57 17.88
N PHE A 109 29.03 -28.56 18.35
CA PHE A 109 28.67 -28.56 19.77
C PHE A 109 28.21 -29.91 20.30
N GLY A 110 28.51 -31.00 19.59
CA GLY A 110 28.26 -32.37 20.06
C GLY A 110 26.77 -32.72 20.14
N GLY A 111 26.02 -32.31 19.12
CA GLY A 111 24.60 -32.60 18.93
C GLY A 111 23.64 -31.54 19.49
N LYS A 112 24.13 -30.34 19.81
CA LYS A 112 23.33 -29.24 20.36
C LYS A 112 23.46 -27.96 19.54
N THR A 113 22.47 -27.09 19.59
CA THR A 113 22.57 -25.71 19.06
C THR A 113 23.24 -24.79 20.06
N LEU A 114 23.75 -23.63 19.61
CA LEU A 114 24.30 -22.62 20.52
C LEU A 114 23.23 -22.13 21.51
N ASN A 115 22.00 -21.96 21.03
CA ASN A 115 20.85 -21.57 21.84
C ASN A 115 20.55 -22.59 22.95
N GLU A 116 20.70 -23.89 22.67
CA GLU A 116 20.58 -24.96 23.68
C GLU A 116 21.73 -24.94 24.68
N LEU A 117 22.96 -24.68 24.24
CA LEU A 117 24.13 -24.57 25.12
C LEU A 117 24.01 -23.38 26.09
N LEU A 118 23.52 -22.25 25.60
CA LEU A 118 23.34 -21.02 26.39
C LEU A 118 22.06 -21.05 27.22
N GLY A 119 21.18 -22.04 27.01
CA GLY A 119 19.90 -22.15 27.71
C GLY A 119 18.88 -21.08 27.33
N ILE A 120 19.03 -20.46 26.15
CA ILE A 120 18.17 -19.39 25.65
C ILE A 120 16.78 -19.93 25.25
N ASN A 121 16.70 -21.22 24.87
CA ASN A 121 15.45 -21.91 24.53
C ASN A 121 14.58 -22.35 25.74
N LYS A 122 14.79 -21.80 26.94
CA LYS A 122 13.96 -22.09 28.12
C LYS A 122 13.03 -20.91 28.47
N LEU A 123 11.91 -20.78 27.77
CA LEU A 123 10.71 -20.07 28.25
C LEU A 123 9.45 -20.79 27.78
#